data_AF-A0A196SIU2-F1
#
_entry.id   AF-A0A196SIU2-F1
#
_cell.length_a   1.000
_cell.length_b   1.000
_cell.length_c   1.000
_cell.angle_alpha   90.00
_cell.angle_beta   90.00
_cell.angle_gamma   90.00
#
_symmetry.space_group_name_H-M   'P 1'
#
loop_
_entity.id
_entity.type
_entity.pdbx_description
1 polymer ?
#
loop_
_entity_poly.entity_id
_entity_poly.type
_entity_poly.pdbx_seq_one_letter_code
_entity_poly.pdbx_strand_id
1 'polypeptide(L)'
;MISPTLFVKHLFKEMKSTGVVSSRFIARIFPIEYTCYAHVEEVLDILKKAIPEVFTEERKGSTWFCQIKRRNNDVFDKDALIQGIAPLIDGERFPVCLRDGDICVHVDVDKGVCGVSIITDWKELNGLSLRTALEEKKEKKEKKEDNVNALDKDWKCGSCGAPNFKQNDVCWKCQYNRTSK
;
A
#
# COMPACT_ATOMS: atom_id res chain seq x y z
N MET A 1 2.06 -11.03 23.71
CA MET A 1 1.61 -11.52 22.39
C MET A 1 2.30 -10.66 21.34
N ILE A 2 2.98 -11.24 20.36
CA ILE A 2 3.70 -10.46 19.32
C ILE A 2 2.69 -10.07 18.24
N SER A 3 2.64 -8.80 17.84
CA SER A 3 1.78 -8.37 16.72
C SER A 3 2.27 -8.98 15.39
N PRO A 4 1.37 -9.44 14.50
CA PRO A 4 1.71 -9.91 13.16
C PRO A 4 2.60 -8.95 12.36
N THR A 5 2.35 -7.64 12.47
CA THR A 5 3.12 -6.61 11.79
C THR A 5 4.55 -6.54 12.30
N LEU A 6 4.76 -6.66 13.62
CA LEU A 6 6.09 -6.71 14.21
C LEU A 6 6.86 -7.95 13.77
N PHE A 7 6.18 -9.10 13.69
CA PHE A 7 6.80 -10.33 13.19
C PHE A 7 7.27 -10.18 11.74
N VAL A 8 6.42 -9.66 10.86
CA VAL A 8 6.80 -9.46 9.45
C VAL A 8 7.95 -8.46 9.32
N LYS A 9 7.93 -7.34 10.06
CA LYS A 9 9.06 -6.40 10.08
C LYS A 9 10.37 -7.07 10.52
N HIS A 10 10.30 -7.90 11.56
CA HIS A 10 11.46 -8.65 12.04
C HIS A 10 11.98 -9.62 10.97
N LEU A 11 11.09 -10.39 10.33
CA LEU A 11 11.43 -11.29 9.24
C LEU A 11 12.15 -10.55 8.09
N PHE A 12 11.64 -9.39 7.67
CA PHE A 12 12.29 -8.58 6.63
C PHE A 12 13.64 -8.03 7.06
N LYS A 13 13.80 -7.63 8.32
CA LYS A 13 15.09 -7.21 8.86
C LYS A 13 16.11 -8.34 8.87
N GLU A 14 15.72 -9.54 9.28
CA GLU A 14 16.57 -10.73 9.26
C GLU A 14 16.95 -11.18 7.85
N MET A 15 16.02 -11.12 6.90
CA MET A 15 16.32 -11.40 5.50
C MET A 15 17.30 -10.38 4.92
N LYS A 16 17.14 -9.09 5.27
CA LYS A 16 18.07 -8.03 4.87
C LYS A 16 19.45 -8.18 5.52
N SER A 17 19.56 -8.74 6.72
CA SER A 17 20.88 -9.00 7.32
C SER A 17 21.53 -10.26 6.72
N THR A 18 20.83 -11.39 6.73
CA THR A 18 21.37 -12.70 6.32
C THR A 18 21.46 -12.91 4.82
N GLY A 19 20.57 -12.27 4.03
CA GLY A 19 20.46 -12.48 2.59
C GLY A 19 19.82 -13.82 2.20
N VAL A 20 19.17 -14.50 3.16
CA VAL A 20 18.49 -15.78 2.94
C VAL A 20 17.04 -15.64 3.42
N VAL A 21 16.11 -16.18 2.63
CA VAL A 21 14.71 -16.37 3.09
C VAL A 21 14.60 -17.78 3.64
N SER A 22 14.01 -17.93 4.83
CA SER A 22 13.80 -19.25 5.45
C SER A 22 12.91 -20.19 4.63
N SER A 23 12.06 -19.65 3.75
CA SER A 23 11.16 -20.40 2.86
C SER A 23 11.24 -19.93 1.40
N ARG A 24 11.72 -20.81 0.51
CA ARG A 24 11.82 -20.55 -0.94
C ARG A 24 10.49 -20.47 -1.70
N PHE A 25 9.39 -20.93 -1.08
CA PHE A 25 8.09 -21.04 -1.74
C PHE A 25 7.17 -19.83 -1.47
N ILE A 26 7.47 -19.02 -0.45
CA ILE A 26 6.64 -17.85 -0.13
C ILE A 26 7.05 -16.70 -1.03
N ALA A 27 6.09 -16.15 -1.79
CA ALA A 27 6.32 -15.00 -2.65
C ALA A 27 6.08 -13.67 -1.91
N ARG A 28 4.97 -13.55 -1.18
CA ARG A 28 4.60 -12.38 -0.37
C ARG A 28 3.98 -12.81 0.95
N ILE A 29 4.14 -11.99 1.99
CA ILE A 29 3.55 -12.20 3.31
C ILE A 29 2.83 -10.95 3.81
N PHE A 30 1.52 -11.05 4.06
CA PHE A 30 0.72 -9.94 4.57
C PHE A 30 0.41 -10.15 6.05
N PRO A 31 0.77 -9.22 6.95
CA PRO A 31 0.50 -9.34 8.38
C PRO A 31 -0.96 -8.98 8.68
N ILE A 32 -1.86 -9.96 8.72
CA ILE A 32 -3.27 -9.71 9.07
C ILE A 32 -3.39 -9.47 10.57
N GLU A 33 -3.76 -8.24 10.98
CA GLU A 33 -3.92 -7.85 12.39
C GLU A 33 -5.34 -8.05 12.90
N TYR A 34 -6.33 -7.81 12.03
CA TYR A 34 -7.74 -7.94 12.36
C TYR A 34 -8.45 -8.80 11.33
N THR A 35 -9.51 -9.48 11.76
CA THR A 35 -10.39 -10.26 10.88
C THR A 35 -11.85 -9.93 11.16
N CYS A 36 -12.67 -9.87 10.13
CA CYS A 36 -14.12 -9.65 10.21
C CYS A 36 -14.85 -10.38 9.07
N TYR A 37 -16.18 -10.31 9.03
CA TYR A 37 -16.91 -10.77 7.86
C TYR A 37 -16.71 -9.83 6.67
N ALA A 38 -16.97 -10.35 5.47
CA ALA A 38 -16.85 -9.62 4.22
C ALA A 38 -17.98 -8.60 3.99
N HIS A 39 -18.17 -7.71 4.94
CA HIS A 39 -19.08 -6.56 4.88
C HIS A 39 -18.28 -5.27 5.01
N VAL A 40 -18.62 -4.26 4.20
CA VAL A 40 -17.86 -3.01 4.13
C VAL A 40 -17.91 -2.28 5.48
N GLU A 41 -19.07 -2.31 6.15
CA GLU A 41 -19.31 -1.68 7.44
C GLU A 41 -18.42 -2.26 8.53
N GLU A 42 -18.25 -3.58 8.58
CA GLU A 42 -17.38 -4.24 9.57
C GLU A 42 -15.91 -3.86 9.38
N VAL A 43 -15.45 -3.79 8.12
CA VAL A 43 -14.09 -3.35 7.81
C VAL A 43 -13.90 -1.88 8.23
N LEU A 44 -14.87 -1.02 7.95
CA LEU A 44 -14.82 0.39 8.36
C LEU A 44 -14.80 0.55 9.88
N ASP A 45 -15.54 -0.27 10.62
CA ASP A 45 -15.55 -0.22 12.09
C ASP A 45 -14.22 -0.62 12.72
N ILE A 46 -13.48 -1.54 12.09
CA ILE A 46 -12.09 -1.84 12.45
C ILE A 46 -11.20 -0.64 12.13
N LEU A 47 -11.30 -0.11 10.90
CA LEU A 47 -10.43 0.97 10.43
C LEU A 47 -10.64 2.27 11.22
N LYS A 48 -11.86 2.60 11.64
CA LYS A 48 -12.14 3.74 12.53
C LYS A 48 -11.35 3.70 13.83
N LYS A 49 -11.04 2.50 14.33
CA LYS A 49 -10.24 2.30 15.56
C LYS A 49 -8.74 2.28 15.26
N ALA A 50 -8.33 1.62 14.18
CA ALA A 50 -6.91 1.43 13.85
C ALA A 50 -6.26 2.67 13.21
N ILE A 51 -6.99 3.44 12.39
CA ILE A 51 -6.45 4.62 11.69
C ILE A 51 -5.88 5.67 12.67
N PRO A 52 -6.59 6.09 13.73
CA PRO A 52 -6.06 7.09 14.67
C PRO A 52 -4.75 6.66 15.37
N GLU A 53 -4.54 5.36 15.59
CA GLU A 53 -3.31 4.85 16.21
C GLU A 53 -2.09 4.95 15.27
N VAL A 54 -2.32 4.91 13.96
CA VAL A 54 -1.26 4.92 12.95
C VAL A 54 -1.03 6.32 12.38
N PHE A 55 -2.09 7.07 12.10
CA PHE A 55 -2.02 8.40 11.48
C PHE A 55 -1.82 9.49 12.55
N THR A 56 -0.67 9.44 13.21
CA THR A 56 -0.24 10.37 14.27
C THR A 56 0.59 11.54 13.70
N GLU A 57 0.75 12.62 14.46
CA GLU A 57 1.56 13.79 14.04
C GLU A 57 3.01 13.44 13.69
N GLU A 58 3.58 12.40 14.31
CA GLU A 58 4.94 11.92 13.99
C GLU A 58 5.08 11.45 12.53
N ARG A 59 3.99 11.02 11.90
CA ARG A 59 3.98 10.52 10.52
C ARG A 59 3.41 11.54 9.53
N LYS A 60 3.18 12.78 9.96
CA LYS A 60 2.63 13.84 9.10
C LYS A 60 3.45 14.00 7.81
N GLY A 61 2.77 14.17 6.69
CA GLY A 61 3.37 14.24 5.36
C GLY A 61 3.59 12.88 4.69
N SER A 62 3.41 11.77 5.41
CA SER A 62 3.46 10.43 4.81
C SER A 62 2.29 10.25 3.84
N THR A 63 2.61 9.70 2.66
CA THR A 63 1.60 9.32 1.68
C THR A 63 0.94 8.00 2.05
N TRP A 64 -0.34 7.84 1.73
CA TRP A 64 -1.06 6.59 1.99
C TRP A 64 -1.83 6.09 0.78
N PHE A 65 -2.12 4.78 0.74
CA PHE A 65 -2.96 4.18 -0.29
C PHE A 65 -3.68 2.93 0.22
N CYS A 66 -4.70 2.49 -0.52
CA CYS A 66 -5.43 1.26 -0.24
C CYS A 66 -4.95 0.12 -1.15
N GLN A 67 -4.61 -1.03 -0.55
CA GLN A 67 -4.44 -2.29 -1.26
C GLN A 67 -5.55 -3.25 -0.88
N ILE A 68 -6.62 -3.26 -1.67
CA ILE A 68 -7.77 -4.15 -1.47
C ILE A 68 -7.69 -5.29 -2.49
N LYS A 69 -7.59 -6.53 -1.99
CA LYS A 69 -7.62 -7.75 -2.81
C LYS A 69 -8.90 -8.51 -2.54
N ARG A 70 -9.57 -8.94 -3.61
CA ARG A 70 -10.74 -9.82 -3.52
C ARG A 70 -10.38 -11.18 -4.11
N ARG A 71 -10.62 -12.23 -3.33
CA ARG A 71 -10.42 -13.64 -3.67
C ARG A 71 -11.74 -14.35 -3.49
N ASN A 72 -12.22 -15.01 -4.56
CA ASN A 72 -13.43 -15.82 -4.53
C ASN A 72 -14.64 -15.10 -3.89
N ASN A 73 -14.74 -13.78 -4.09
CA ASN A 73 -15.83 -12.94 -3.61
C ASN A 73 -16.09 -11.86 -4.68
N ASP A 74 -17.32 -11.81 -5.15
CA ASP A 74 -17.84 -10.89 -6.17
C ASP A 74 -18.79 -9.82 -5.58
N VAL A 75 -19.26 -10.01 -4.34
CA VAL A 75 -20.21 -9.13 -3.65
C VAL A 75 -19.54 -7.92 -2.99
N PHE A 76 -18.31 -8.08 -2.48
CA PHE A 76 -17.64 -7.04 -1.71
C PHE A 76 -17.34 -5.82 -2.57
N ASP A 77 -17.91 -4.68 -2.22
CA ASP A 77 -17.72 -3.42 -2.92
C ASP A 77 -16.44 -2.71 -2.46
N LYS A 78 -15.42 -2.80 -3.31
CA LYS A 78 -14.12 -2.16 -3.09
C LYS A 78 -14.23 -0.64 -3.14
N ASP A 79 -15.04 -0.09 -4.03
CA ASP A 79 -15.10 1.35 -4.26
C ASP A 79 -15.87 2.03 -3.13
N ALA A 80 -16.95 1.41 -2.65
CA ALA A 80 -17.65 1.83 -1.44
C ALA A 80 -16.71 1.84 -0.22
N LEU A 81 -15.86 0.82 -0.06
CA LEU A 81 -14.87 0.79 1.02
C LEU A 81 -13.86 1.95 0.88
N ILE A 82 -13.31 2.21 -0.30
CA ILE A 82 -12.36 3.32 -0.52
C ILE A 82 -13.01 4.67 -0.19
N GLN A 83 -14.24 4.87 -0.65
CA GLN A 83 -15.02 6.08 -0.35
C GLN A 83 -15.30 6.24 1.15
N GLY A 84 -15.51 5.13 1.87
CA GLY A 84 -15.70 5.13 3.32
C GLY A 84 -14.41 5.37 4.12
N ILE A 85 -13.24 5.00 3.58
CA ILE A 85 -11.93 5.22 4.24
C ILE A 85 -11.46 6.66 4.07
N ALA A 86 -11.65 7.25 2.88
CA ALA A 86 -11.19 8.60 2.55
C ALA A 86 -11.52 9.67 3.62
N PRO A 87 -12.74 9.76 4.20
CA PRO A 87 -13.05 10.75 5.24
C PRO A 87 -12.44 10.44 6.62
N LEU A 88 -11.91 9.23 6.85
CA LEU A 88 -11.29 8.85 8.12
C LEU A 88 -9.86 9.37 8.25
N ILE A 89 -9.26 9.84 7.16
CA ILE A 89 -7.85 10.29 7.11
C ILE A 89 -7.82 11.74 6.62
N ASP A 90 -7.12 12.60 7.36
CA ASP A 90 -6.92 14.01 6.98
C ASP A 90 -6.02 14.10 5.73
N GLY A 91 -6.63 14.38 4.58
CA GLY A 91 -5.94 14.46 3.29
C GLY A 91 -4.94 15.61 3.15
N GLU A 92 -5.03 16.65 3.98
CA GLU A 92 -4.05 17.74 3.99
C GLU A 92 -2.77 17.33 4.73
N ARG A 93 -2.92 16.58 5.83
CA ARG A 93 -1.80 16.05 6.60
C ARG A 93 -1.19 14.80 5.98
N PHE A 94 -2.02 13.98 5.35
CA PHE A 94 -1.66 12.68 4.81
C PHE A 94 -2.15 12.57 3.36
N PRO A 95 -1.33 13.00 2.38
CA PRO A 95 -1.72 12.96 0.99
C PRO A 95 -1.98 11.54 0.50
N VAL A 96 -3.09 11.33 -0.21
CA VAL A 96 -3.39 10.03 -0.82
C VAL A 96 -2.56 9.81 -2.08
N CYS A 97 -2.17 8.57 -2.32
CA CYS A 97 -1.55 8.12 -3.55
C CYS A 97 -2.25 6.81 -4.01
N LEU A 98 -2.09 6.42 -5.28
CA LEU A 98 -2.87 5.30 -5.82
C LEU A 98 -2.20 3.94 -5.69
N ARG A 99 -0.86 3.88 -5.54
CA ARG A 99 -0.12 2.61 -5.71
C ARG A 99 1.07 2.40 -4.77
N ASP A 100 1.82 3.45 -4.47
CA ASP A 100 3.12 3.32 -3.80
C ASP A 100 3.31 4.40 -2.73
N GLY A 101 2.45 4.32 -1.71
CA GLY A 101 2.52 5.20 -0.55
C GLY A 101 3.50 4.69 0.49
N ASP A 102 3.71 5.52 1.50
CA ASP A 102 4.50 5.15 2.68
C ASP A 102 3.67 4.22 3.58
N ILE A 103 2.38 4.52 3.74
CA ILE A 103 1.42 3.75 4.52
C ILE A 103 0.44 3.01 3.60
N CYS A 104 0.28 1.70 3.81
CA CYS A 104 -0.66 0.86 3.08
C CYS A 104 -1.79 0.40 4.00
N VAL A 105 -3.02 0.80 3.67
CA VAL A 105 -4.24 0.21 4.26
C VAL A 105 -4.56 -1.03 3.43
N HIS A 106 -4.24 -2.21 3.97
CA HIS A 106 -4.44 -3.48 3.29
C HIS A 106 -5.70 -4.19 3.78
N VAL A 107 -6.50 -4.63 2.81
CA VAL A 107 -7.69 -5.46 3.05
C VAL A 107 -7.65 -6.63 2.08
N ASP A 108 -7.75 -7.84 2.62
CA ASP A 108 -7.83 -9.06 1.84
C ASP A 108 -9.16 -9.74 2.11
N VAL A 109 -9.99 -9.84 1.08
CA VAL A 109 -11.29 -10.49 1.13
C VAL A 109 -11.13 -11.88 0.54
N ASP A 110 -11.39 -12.93 1.33
CA ASP A 110 -11.44 -14.31 0.86
C ASP A 110 -12.77 -14.94 1.25
N LYS A 111 -13.59 -15.24 0.24
CA LYS A 111 -14.98 -15.69 0.43
C LYS A 111 -15.72 -14.76 1.40
N GLY A 112 -16.21 -15.27 2.53
CA GLY A 112 -16.99 -14.50 3.50
C GLY A 112 -16.16 -13.76 4.56
N VAL A 113 -14.83 -13.76 4.48
CA VAL A 113 -13.95 -13.23 5.53
C VAL A 113 -13.04 -12.14 4.96
N CYS A 114 -12.81 -11.09 5.75
CA CYS A 114 -11.85 -10.03 5.49
C CYS A 114 -10.70 -10.08 6.50
N GLY A 115 -9.46 -10.02 6.02
CA GLY A 115 -8.28 -9.68 6.81
C GLY A 115 -7.91 -8.21 6.61
N VAL A 116 -7.62 -7.49 7.69
CA VAL A 116 -7.31 -6.06 7.68
C VAL A 116 -5.98 -5.81 8.38
N SER A 117 -5.16 -4.92 7.83
CA SER A 117 -3.89 -4.49 8.41
C SER A 117 -3.46 -3.12 7.89
N ILE A 118 -2.85 -2.29 8.73
CA ILE A 118 -2.25 -1.01 8.31
C ILE A 118 -0.72 -1.13 8.40
N ILE A 119 -0.04 -1.01 7.27
CA ILE A 119 1.41 -1.23 7.15
C ILE A 119 2.10 0.11 6.95
N THR A 120 2.93 0.53 7.92
CA THR A 120 3.58 1.85 7.93
C THR A 120 4.86 1.98 7.11
N ASP A 121 5.51 0.86 6.79
CA ASP A 121 6.85 0.83 6.17
C ASP A 121 6.78 0.15 4.79
N TRP A 122 5.76 0.49 4.00
CA TRP A 122 5.42 -0.25 2.78
C TRP A 122 6.60 -0.36 1.80
N LYS A 123 7.28 0.77 1.57
CA LYS A 123 8.44 0.86 0.68
C LYS A 123 9.64 0.09 1.23
N GLU A 124 9.92 0.23 2.51
CA GLU A 124 11.03 -0.49 3.15
C GLU A 124 10.82 -2.01 3.13
N LEU A 125 9.56 -2.44 3.15
CA LEU A 125 9.19 -3.86 3.10
C LEU A 125 8.98 -4.37 1.66
N ASN A 126 9.37 -3.61 0.63
CA ASN A 126 9.30 -4.02 -0.78
C ASN A 126 7.92 -4.54 -1.22
N GLY A 127 6.86 -3.86 -0.80
CA GLY A 127 5.48 -4.30 -1.05
C GLY A 127 5.20 -5.71 -0.54
N LEU A 128 5.88 -6.08 0.54
CA LEU A 128 5.82 -7.36 1.23
C LEU A 128 6.25 -8.55 0.36
N SER A 129 7.08 -8.31 -0.65
CA SER A 129 7.67 -9.32 -1.53
C SER A 129 9.00 -9.83 -0.99
N LEU A 130 9.03 -11.09 -0.57
CA LEU A 130 10.25 -11.75 -0.09
C LEU A 130 11.28 -11.88 -1.22
N ARG A 131 10.80 -12.09 -2.46
CA ARG A 131 11.66 -12.23 -3.64
C ARG A 131 12.36 -10.92 -3.97
N THR A 132 11.59 -9.84 -4.07
CA THR A 132 12.11 -8.50 -4.39
C THR A 132 13.08 -8.04 -3.29
N ALA A 133 12.77 -8.30 -2.02
CA ALA A 133 13.66 -7.96 -0.91
C ALA A 133 15.01 -8.70 -0.92
N LEU A 134 15.08 -9.90 -1.50
CA LEU A 134 16.35 -10.61 -1.71
C LEU A 134 17.13 -10.08 -2.92
N GLU A 135 16.43 -9.71 -3.99
CA GLU A 135 17.02 -9.23 -5.23
C GLU A 135 17.70 -7.86 -5.07
N GLU A 136 17.20 -6.99 -4.18
CA GLU A 136 17.84 -5.70 -3.86
C GLU A 136 19.30 -5.84 -3.39
N LYS A 137 19.69 -6.97 -2.78
CA LYS A 137 21.10 -7.22 -2.43
C LYS A 137 22.00 -7.46 -3.64
N LYS A 138 21.43 -7.89 -4.77
CA LYS A 138 22.19 -8.29 -5.96
C LYS A 138 22.53 -7.12 -6.90
N GLU A 139 21.95 -5.93 -6.70
CA GLU A 139 22.20 -4.78 -7.58
C GLU A 139 22.42 -3.46 -6.83
N LYS A 140 23.69 -3.07 -6.65
CA LYS A 140 24.11 -1.67 -6.83
C LYS A 140 24.63 -1.49 -8.26
N LYS A 141 23.77 -1.72 -9.25
CA LYS A 141 23.90 -1.09 -10.56
C LYS A 141 22.90 0.06 -10.59
N GLU A 142 23.36 1.20 -11.10
CA GLU A 142 22.63 2.47 -11.16
C GLU A 142 21.15 2.26 -11.45
N LYS A 143 20.28 2.82 -10.57
CA LYS A 143 18.84 2.82 -10.74
C LYS A 143 18.51 3.48 -12.08
N LYS A 144 18.24 2.69 -13.11
CA LYS A 144 17.47 3.13 -14.27
C LYS A 144 16.11 3.53 -13.75
N GLU A 145 15.74 4.78 -14.01
CA GLU A 145 14.41 5.34 -13.80
C GLU A 145 13.35 4.29 -14.16
N ASP A 146 12.37 4.13 -13.27
CA ASP A 146 11.25 3.22 -13.45
C ASP A 146 10.66 3.40 -14.85
N ASN A 147 10.97 2.44 -15.74
CA ASN A 147 10.32 2.32 -17.04
C ASN A 147 8.89 1.84 -16.78
N VAL A 148 8.03 2.75 -16.35
CA VAL A 148 6.70 2.80 -16.94
C VAL A 148 6.98 2.97 -18.44
N ASN A 149 6.53 2.04 -19.28
CA ASN A 149 6.63 2.18 -20.73
C ASN A 149 5.83 3.44 -21.14
N ALA A 150 6.43 4.62 -20.96
CA ALA A 150 5.85 5.89 -21.29
C ALA A 150 5.85 5.94 -22.82
N LEU A 151 4.72 5.58 -23.39
CA LEU A 151 4.46 5.86 -24.81
C LEU A 151 4.50 7.39 -24.96
N ASP A 152 4.87 7.89 -26.14
CA ASP A 152 4.98 9.33 -26.48
C ASP A 152 3.76 10.21 -26.13
N LYS A 153 2.66 9.59 -25.69
CA LYS A 153 1.38 10.19 -25.35
C LYS A 153 1.17 10.43 -23.85
N ASP A 154 2.06 9.94 -22.99
CA ASP A 154 1.98 10.09 -21.54
C ASP A 154 2.49 11.47 -21.07
N TRP A 155 1.99 11.97 -19.95
CA TRP A 155 2.30 13.31 -19.42
C TRP A 155 3.09 13.22 -18.11
N LYS A 156 4.00 14.16 -17.88
CA LYS A 156 4.72 14.29 -16.60
C LYS A 156 3.98 15.23 -15.66
N CYS A 157 3.83 14.83 -14.40
CA CYS A 157 3.20 15.65 -13.38
C CYS A 157 4.04 16.90 -13.09
N GLY A 158 3.45 18.08 -13.22
CA GLY A 158 4.12 19.35 -12.88
C GLY A 158 4.43 19.54 -11.39
N SER A 159 3.73 18.82 -10.51
CA SER A 159 3.94 18.90 -9.05
C SER A 159 5.02 17.94 -8.54
N CYS A 160 5.01 16.68 -8.98
CA CYS A 160 5.92 15.65 -8.43
C CYS A 160 6.83 14.97 -9.46
N GLY A 161 6.77 15.36 -10.74
CA GLY A 161 7.58 14.81 -11.82
C GLY A 161 7.22 13.40 -12.28
N ALA A 162 6.26 12.72 -11.64
CA ALA A 162 5.89 11.35 -11.98
C ALA A 162 5.30 11.24 -13.40
N PRO A 163 5.62 10.16 -14.15
CA PRO A 163 4.97 9.89 -15.44
C PRO A 163 3.54 9.39 -15.22
N ASN A 164 2.58 9.87 -16.01
CA ASN A 164 1.17 9.51 -15.92
C ASN A 164 0.61 9.16 -17.30
N PHE A 165 -0.29 8.17 -17.33
CA PHE A 165 -0.93 7.75 -18.57
C PHE A 165 -1.78 8.88 -19.18
N LYS A 166 -1.78 8.98 -20.51
CA LYS A 166 -2.57 9.99 -21.24
C LYS A 166 -4.03 10.08 -20.79
N GLN A 167 -4.66 8.94 -20.49
CA GLN A 167 -6.07 8.81 -20.13
C GLN A 167 -6.38 9.35 -18.73
N ASN A 168 -5.37 9.50 -17.87
CA ASN A 168 -5.57 9.98 -16.51
C ASN A 168 -5.39 11.50 -16.47
N ASP A 169 -6.39 12.20 -15.95
CA ASP A 169 -6.29 13.64 -15.68
C ASP A 169 -5.67 13.96 -14.31
N VAL A 170 -5.60 12.94 -13.45
CA VAL A 170 -5.08 13.03 -12.07
C VAL A 170 -3.79 12.23 -11.95
N CYS A 171 -2.79 12.82 -11.29
CA CYS A 171 -1.50 12.16 -11.08
C CYS A 171 -1.62 10.97 -10.13
N TRP A 172 -1.12 9.79 -10.51
CA TRP A 172 -1.20 8.59 -9.66
C TRP A 172 -0.41 8.72 -8.36
N LYS A 173 0.63 9.56 -8.34
CA LYS A 173 1.55 9.72 -7.22
C LYS A 173 1.08 10.78 -6.22
N CYS A 174 0.72 11.97 -6.69
CA CYS A 174 0.39 13.10 -5.82
C CYS A 174 -1.05 13.64 -5.98
N GLN A 175 -1.89 12.99 -6.78
CA GLN A 175 -3.26 13.43 -7.09
C GLN A 175 -3.39 14.83 -7.72
N TYR A 176 -2.29 15.43 -8.18
CA TYR A 176 -2.35 16.68 -8.93
C TYR A 176 -3.21 16.50 -10.19
N ASN A 177 -4.24 17.34 -10.34
CA ASN A 177 -5.08 17.38 -11.52
C ASN A 177 -4.49 18.32 -12.57
N ARG A 178 -4.15 17.80 -13.75
CA ARG A 178 -3.56 18.58 -14.85
C ARG A 178 -4.56 19.52 -15.54
N THR A 179 -5.85 19.34 -15.31
CA THR A 179 -6.93 20.14 -15.91
C THR A 179 -7.47 21.23 -14.98
N SER A 180 -7.07 21.24 -13.71
CA SER A 180 -7.37 22.33 -12.79
C SER A 180 -6.57 23.58 -13.18
N LYS A 181 -7.27 24.56 -13.76
CA LYS A 181 -6.79 25.93 -13.93
C LYS A 181 -6.64 26.63 -12.59
#